data_AF-A0A9W4RNK3-F1
#
_entry.id   AF-A0A9W4RNK3-F1
#
_cell.length_a   1.000
_cell.length_b   1.000
_cell.length_c   1.000
_cell.angle_alpha   90.00
_cell.angle_beta   90.00
_cell.angle_gamma   90.00
#
_symmetry.space_group_name_H-M   'P 1'
#
loop_
_entity.id
_entity.type
_entity.pdbx_description
1 polymer ?
#
loop_
_entity_poly.entity_id
_entity_poly.type
_entity_poly.pdbx_seq_one_letter_code
_entity_poly.pdbx_strand_id
1 'polypeptide(L)'
;MPAVDLTNRAVWLSSFSKPLSVVDLPVPNADVGTAVVKILATGVAPYTHLIHLGKLPALNLTPPLVPNPSGIGRIHDVGTDAVRLKKGDLVFIDGLNRVRDDANVALMPGHMTGGHPDAQKLMRGVWRDGSWQQFQKVPLEVCFLLDEKRLCGNADIPLSCGLGHEAEWKDRIEWRSGRQMPPSIRASYLEKHPTDRQMDV
;
A
#
# COMPACT_ATOMS: atom_id res chain seq x y z
N MET A 1 13.71 -9.75 29.78
CA MET A 1 13.54 -8.45 29.10
C MET A 1 12.32 -7.80 29.71
N PRO A 2 12.39 -6.58 30.26
CA PRO A 2 11.17 -5.89 30.70
C PRO A 2 10.26 -5.67 29.49
N ALA A 3 8.96 -5.86 29.68
CA ALA A 3 7.97 -5.56 28.65
C ALA A 3 8.06 -4.06 28.33
N VAL A 4 8.46 -3.73 27.11
CA VAL A 4 8.30 -2.37 26.59
C VAL A 4 6.80 -2.16 26.42
N ASP A 5 6.22 -1.20 27.15
CA ASP A 5 4.86 -0.73 26.89
C ASP A 5 4.82 -0.20 25.46
N LEU A 6 4.36 -1.05 24.53
CA LEU A 6 4.25 -0.71 23.13
C LEU A 6 3.06 0.24 22.96
N THR A 7 3.36 1.48 22.58
CA THR A 7 2.34 2.45 22.15
C THR A 7 2.25 2.47 20.62
N ASN A 8 1.07 2.77 20.10
CA ASN A 8 0.82 2.91 18.67
C ASN A 8 0.67 4.39 18.31
N ARG A 9 1.75 5.03 17.87
CA ARG A 9 1.70 6.42 17.43
C ARG A 9 0.95 6.50 16.09
N ALA A 10 -0.03 7.39 16.01
CA ALA A 10 -0.91 7.54 14.86
C ALA A 10 -1.16 9.00 14.49
N VAL A 11 -1.42 9.25 13.21
CA VAL A 11 -1.98 10.51 12.73
C VAL A 11 -3.50 10.44 12.88
N TRP A 12 -4.07 11.43 13.56
CA TRP A 12 -5.47 11.47 13.93
C TRP A 12 -6.19 12.62 13.24
N LEU A 13 -7.21 12.27 12.47
CA LEU A 13 -8.21 13.22 11.95
C LEU A 13 -9.39 13.24 12.92
N SER A 14 -9.43 14.25 13.79
CA SER A 14 -10.52 14.38 14.78
C SER A 14 -11.81 14.93 14.19
N SER A 15 -11.71 15.87 13.25
CA SER A 15 -12.83 16.52 12.54
C SER A 15 -12.29 17.27 11.33
N PHE A 16 -13.14 17.58 10.35
CA PHE A 16 -12.74 18.36 9.17
C PHE A 16 -12.37 19.82 9.45
N SER A 17 -12.74 20.36 10.62
CA SER A 17 -12.45 21.74 11.02
C SER A 17 -11.14 21.89 11.81
N LYS A 18 -10.43 20.79 12.08
CA LYS A 18 -9.19 20.79 12.86
C LYS A 18 -8.04 20.21 12.05
N PRO A 19 -6.80 20.70 12.23
CA PRO A 19 -5.63 20.08 11.62
C PRO A 19 -5.44 18.65 12.14
N LEU A 20 -4.71 17.84 11.35
CA LEU A 20 -4.26 16.54 11.80
C LEU A 20 -3.35 16.68 13.03
N SER A 21 -3.40 15.70 13.92
CA SER A 21 -2.59 15.65 15.13
C SER A 21 -1.92 14.28 15.25
N VAL A 22 -0.81 14.20 15.97
CA VAL A 22 -0.19 12.92 16.31
C VAL A 22 -0.64 12.53 17.70
N VAL A 23 -1.13 11.31 17.87
CA VAL A 23 -1.64 10.77 19.14
C VAL A 23 -1.03 9.39 19.41
N ASP A 24 -1.03 8.96 20.67
CA ASP A 24 -0.70 7.59 21.04
C ASP A 24 -2.00 6.80 21.26
N LEU A 25 -2.14 5.70 20.53
CA LEU A 25 -3.24 4.74 20.63
C LEU A 25 -2.73 3.45 21.29
N PRO A 26 -3.63 2.61 21.85
CA PRO A 26 -3.27 1.25 22.19
C PRO A 26 -2.88 0.47 20.93
N VAL A 27 -1.89 -0.42 21.04
CA VAL A 27 -1.62 -1.41 20.00
C VAL A 27 -2.80 -2.38 19.94
N PRO A 28 -3.44 -2.56 18.78
CA PRO A 28 -4.54 -3.50 18.66
C PRO A 28 -4.03 -4.95 18.81
N ASN A 29 -4.89 -5.84 19.30
CA ASN A 29 -4.66 -7.28 19.27
C ASN A 29 -5.27 -7.89 18.00
N ALA A 30 -4.68 -8.98 17.51
CA ALA A 30 -5.29 -9.75 16.44
C ALA A 30 -6.38 -10.69 17.00
N ASP A 31 -7.55 -10.65 16.37
CA ASP A 31 -8.67 -11.57 16.59
C ASP A 31 -8.80 -12.53 15.40
N VAL A 32 -9.73 -13.49 15.50
CA VAL A 32 -10.08 -14.41 14.40
C VAL A 32 -10.39 -13.63 13.12
N GLY A 33 -9.79 -14.05 12.01
CA GLY A 33 -9.94 -13.44 10.69
C GLY A 33 -9.20 -12.12 10.51
N THR A 34 -8.28 -11.76 11.41
CA THR A 34 -7.56 -10.48 11.36
C THR A 34 -6.06 -10.64 11.56
N ALA A 35 -5.31 -9.61 11.18
CA ALA A 35 -3.91 -9.44 11.49
C ALA A 35 -3.63 -8.03 12.00
N VAL A 36 -2.59 -7.89 12.81
CA VAL A 36 -2.02 -6.60 13.19
C VAL A 36 -0.69 -6.45 12.49
N VAL A 37 -0.58 -5.39 11.70
CA VAL A 37 0.61 -5.12 10.88
C VAL A 37 1.35 -3.92 11.46
N LYS A 38 2.64 -4.11 11.75
CA LYS A 38 3.56 -3.00 12.03
C LYS A 38 3.89 -2.31 10.71
N ILE A 39 3.38 -1.11 10.50
CA ILE A 39 3.54 -0.36 9.26
C ILE A 39 5.00 0.11 9.11
N LEU A 40 5.59 -0.17 7.96
CA LEU A 40 6.93 0.29 7.58
C LEU A 40 6.86 1.51 6.66
N ALA A 41 5.93 1.50 5.71
CA ALA A 41 5.73 2.58 4.77
C ALA A 41 4.25 2.69 4.39
N THR A 42 3.81 3.91 4.16
CA THR A 42 2.46 4.24 3.72
C THR A 42 2.48 5.45 2.80
N GLY A 43 1.53 5.50 1.87
CA GLY A 43 1.43 6.58 0.89
C GLY A 43 0.74 7.83 1.44
N VAL A 44 1.00 8.96 0.78
CA VAL A 44 0.22 10.19 0.93
C VAL A 44 -0.30 10.58 -0.45
N ALA A 45 -1.60 10.45 -0.67
CA ALA A 45 -2.18 10.83 -1.95
C ALA A 45 -2.11 12.36 -2.16
N PRO A 46 -1.86 12.88 -3.37
CA PRO A 46 -1.72 14.33 -3.61
C PRO A 46 -2.94 15.15 -3.17
N TYR A 47 -4.14 14.57 -3.27
CA TYR A 47 -5.41 15.20 -2.92
C TYR A 47 -5.83 14.97 -1.45
N THR A 48 -4.96 14.39 -0.62
CA THR A 48 -5.29 14.05 0.78
C THR A 48 -5.76 15.27 1.58
N HIS A 49 -5.18 16.44 1.32
CA HIS A 49 -5.59 17.69 1.94
C HIS A 49 -7.07 18.05 1.66
N LEU A 50 -7.59 17.76 0.46
CA LEU A 50 -8.99 18.02 0.13
C LEU A 50 -9.93 17.11 0.92
N ILE A 51 -9.55 15.83 1.09
CA ILE A 51 -10.32 14.86 1.87
C ILE A 51 -10.42 15.28 3.33
N HIS A 52 -9.28 15.64 3.93
CA HIS A 52 -9.21 15.97 5.35
C HIS A 52 -9.79 17.35 5.69
N LEU A 53 -9.98 18.21 4.68
CA LEU A 53 -10.77 19.44 4.80
C LEU A 53 -12.26 19.24 4.49
N GLY A 54 -12.71 18.00 4.25
CA GLY A 54 -14.11 17.69 3.93
C GLY A 54 -14.58 18.19 2.57
N LYS A 55 -13.65 18.57 1.67
CA LYS A 55 -13.97 19.12 0.34
C LYS A 55 -14.38 18.05 -0.69
N LEU A 56 -14.32 16.77 -0.31
CA LEU A 56 -14.71 15.63 -1.14
C LEU A 56 -15.81 14.81 -0.45
N PRO A 57 -17.05 15.35 -0.35
CA PRO A 57 -18.15 14.70 0.38
C PRO A 57 -18.57 13.35 -0.22
N ALA A 58 -18.33 13.14 -1.51
CA ALA A 58 -18.60 11.87 -2.20
C ALA A 58 -17.88 10.66 -1.57
N LEU A 59 -16.78 10.88 -0.85
CA LEU A 59 -16.05 9.81 -0.16
C LEU A 59 -16.79 9.29 1.08
N ASN A 60 -17.78 10.03 1.59
CA ASN A 60 -18.57 9.64 2.77
C ASN A 60 -17.67 9.29 3.99
N LEU A 61 -16.56 10.00 4.14
CA LEU A 61 -15.62 9.84 5.24
C LEU A 61 -16.21 10.47 6.51
N THR A 62 -16.14 9.77 7.64
CA THR A 62 -16.69 10.24 8.91
C THR A 62 -15.61 10.23 10.00
N PRO A 63 -14.93 11.36 10.26
CA PRO A 63 -14.07 11.51 11.43
C PRO A 63 -14.84 11.23 12.74
N PRO A 64 -14.18 10.74 13.80
CA PRO A 64 -12.73 10.71 13.95
C PRO A 64 -12.09 9.37 13.55
N LEU A 65 -10.89 9.39 12.97
CA LEU A 65 -10.21 8.19 12.46
C LEU A 65 -8.70 8.40 12.21
N VAL A 66 -7.97 7.30 12.02
CA VAL A 66 -6.63 7.28 11.41
C VAL A 66 -6.75 7.24 9.88
N PRO A 67 -6.14 8.17 9.12
CA PRO A 67 -6.28 8.18 7.66
C PRO A 67 -5.51 7.10 6.90
N ASN A 68 -5.85 7.02 5.60
CA ASN A 68 -5.20 6.28 4.51
C ASN A 68 -5.39 4.74 4.56
N PRO A 69 -5.78 4.08 3.46
CA PRO A 69 -6.26 2.69 3.57
C PRO A 69 -5.18 1.62 3.41
N SER A 70 -4.06 1.91 2.74
CA SER A 70 -3.08 0.92 2.30
C SER A 70 -1.69 1.15 2.89
N GLY A 71 -0.87 0.12 2.97
CA GLY A 71 0.49 0.24 3.46
C GLY A 71 1.32 -1.01 3.22
N ILE A 72 2.62 -0.91 3.47
CA ILE A 72 3.54 -2.05 3.53
C ILE A 72 4.01 -2.16 4.97
N GLY A 73 4.04 -3.38 5.49
CA GLY A 73 4.45 -3.61 6.86
C GLY A 73 4.82 -5.06 7.15
N ARG A 74 5.13 -5.34 8.41
CA ARG A 74 5.37 -6.71 8.89
C ARG A 74 4.27 -7.14 9.84
N ILE A 75 3.85 -8.39 9.72
CA ILE A 75 2.89 -8.97 10.67
C ILE A 75 3.48 -8.88 12.09
N HIS A 76 2.81 -8.16 12.97
CA HIS A 76 3.13 -8.06 14.39
C HIS A 76 2.44 -9.15 15.19
N ASP A 77 1.16 -9.38 14.88
CA ASP A 77 0.28 -10.37 15.50
C ASP A 77 -0.76 -10.86 14.49
N VAL A 78 -1.28 -12.08 14.66
CA VAL A 78 -2.19 -12.71 13.69
C VAL A 78 -3.23 -13.57 14.41
N GLY A 79 -4.46 -13.58 13.89
CA GLY A 79 -5.54 -14.41 14.40
C GLY A 79 -5.19 -15.89 14.39
N THR A 80 -5.72 -16.65 15.36
CA THR A 80 -5.42 -18.07 15.55
C THR A 80 -5.87 -18.97 14.39
N ASP A 81 -6.75 -18.46 13.53
CA ASP A 81 -7.26 -19.10 12.32
C ASP A 81 -6.40 -18.85 11.07
N ALA A 82 -5.34 -18.03 11.17
CA ALA A 82 -4.44 -17.78 10.05
C ALA A 82 -3.54 -18.98 9.77
N VAL A 83 -3.65 -19.52 8.55
CA VAL A 83 -2.88 -20.70 8.11
C VAL A 83 -1.68 -20.37 7.22
N ARG A 84 -1.62 -19.16 6.67
CA ARG A 84 -0.56 -18.74 5.71
C ARG A 84 0.37 -17.67 6.27
N LEU A 85 -0.21 -16.64 6.88
CA LEU A 85 0.54 -15.50 7.40
C LEU A 85 1.03 -15.80 8.81
N LYS A 86 2.26 -15.37 9.10
CA LYS A 86 2.89 -15.49 10.42
C LYS A 86 3.58 -14.20 10.80
N LYS A 87 3.81 -14.03 12.11
CA LYS A 87 4.59 -12.93 12.65
C LYS A 87 5.92 -12.76 11.92
N GLY A 88 6.24 -11.52 11.54
CA GLY A 88 7.45 -11.14 10.82
C GLY A 88 7.34 -11.11 9.29
N ASP A 89 6.32 -11.77 8.71
CA ASP A 89 6.09 -11.76 7.26
C ASP A 89 5.93 -10.33 6.74
N LEU A 90 6.60 -10.02 5.64
CA LEU A 90 6.44 -8.77 4.92
C LEU A 90 5.15 -8.83 4.09
N VAL A 91 4.27 -7.85 4.26
CA VAL A 91 2.97 -7.82 3.59
C VAL A 91 2.67 -6.46 2.98
N PHE A 92 1.95 -6.48 1.86
CA PHE A 92 1.19 -5.34 1.35
C PHE A 92 -0.25 -5.45 1.85
N ILE A 93 -0.78 -4.33 2.33
CA ILE A 93 -2.17 -4.19 2.75
C ILE A 93 -2.92 -3.53 1.59
N ASP A 94 -3.81 -4.29 0.94
CA ASP A 94 -4.77 -3.71 0.01
C ASP A 94 -5.76 -2.85 0.81
N GLY A 95 -6.03 -1.65 0.29
CA GLY A 95 -6.92 -0.71 0.94
C GLY A 95 -8.38 -1.06 0.80
N LEU A 96 -8.74 -1.96 -0.12
CA LEU A 96 -10.13 -2.27 -0.45
C LEU A 96 -10.68 -3.45 0.36
N ASN A 97 -11.36 -3.15 1.46
CA ASN A 97 -12.08 -4.15 2.26
C ASN A 97 -13.46 -4.41 1.65
N ARG A 98 -13.76 -5.67 1.30
CA ARG A 98 -15.12 -6.07 0.91
C ARG A 98 -15.97 -6.43 2.12
N VAL A 99 -17.26 -6.11 2.07
CA VAL A 99 -18.24 -6.61 3.03
C VAL A 99 -18.35 -8.12 2.85
N ARG A 100 -18.36 -8.87 3.95
CA ARG A 100 -18.40 -10.34 3.89
C ARG A 100 -19.71 -10.88 3.34
N ASP A 101 -20.81 -10.18 3.60
CA ASP A 101 -22.16 -10.59 3.21
C ASP A 101 -22.53 -10.16 1.78
N ASP A 102 -21.77 -9.23 1.17
CA ASP A 102 -21.97 -8.79 -0.22
C ASP A 102 -20.65 -8.36 -0.86
N ALA A 103 -20.19 -9.16 -1.83
CA ALA A 103 -18.93 -8.91 -2.54
C ALA A 103 -18.94 -7.65 -3.43
N ASN A 104 -20.12 -7.07 -3.72
CA ASN A 104 -20.26 -5.84 -4.50
C ASN A 104 -20.11 -4.58 -3.63
N VAL A 105 -20.11 -4.73 -2.30
CA VAL A 105 -19.97 -3.62 -1.36
C VAL A 105 -18.57 -3.63 -0.77
N ALA A 106 -17.89 -2.49 -0.82
CA ALA A 106 -16.55 -2.33 -0.29
C ALA A 106 -16.36 -0.97 0.39
N LEU A 107 -15.35 -0.89 1.24
CA LEU A 107 -14.86 0.32 1.86
C LEU A 107 -13.33 0.38 1.80
N MET A 108 -12.79 1.59 1.97
CA MET A 108 -11.37 1.81 2.18
C MET A 108 -11.15 2.48 3.54
N PRO A 109 -10.66 1.74 4.57
CA PRO A 109 -10.49 2.26 5.93
C PRO A 109 -9.73 3.58 5.96
N GLY A 110 -10.21 4.51 6.79
CA GLY A 110 -9.61 5.84 6.90
C GLY A 110 -9.67 6.70 5.64
N HIS A 111 -10.48 6.33 4.63
CA HIS A 111 -10.50 7.01 3.33
C HIS A 111 -11.89 7.18 2.70
N MET A 112 -12.64 6.09 2.45
CA MET A 112 -13.98 6.19 1.87
C MET A 112 -14.87 4.98 2.15
N THR A 113 -16.19 5.18 2.09
CA THR A 113 -17.20 4.10 2.24
C THR A 113 -18.08 3.92 1.01
N GLY A 114 -17.93 4.76 -0.02
CA GLY A 114 -18.78 4.74 -1.21
C GLY A 114 -20.26 5.08 -0.94
N GLY A 115 -20.62 5.48 0.29
CA GLY A 115 -21.99 5.84 0.67
C GLY A 115 -22.92 4.67 0.98
N HIS A 116 -22.49 3.41 0.83
CA HIS A 116 -23.32 2.26 1.13
C HIS A 116 -23.51 2.08 2.65
N PRO A 117 -24.74 1.83 3.17
CA PRO A 117 -24.99 1.68 4.60
C PRO A 117 -24.12 0.63 5.31
N ASP A 118 -23.87 -0.51 4.66
CA ASP A 118 -23.05 -1.59 5.23
C ASP A 118 -21.56 -1.23 5.29
N ALA A 119 -21.03 -0.59 4.26
CA ALA A 119 -19.67 -0.05 4.25
C ALA A 119 -19.51 1.01 5.36
N GLN A 120 -20.51 1.86 5.55
CA GLN A 120 -20.51 2.84 6.64
C GLN A 120 -20.61 2.19 8.03
N LYS A 121 -21.39 1.11 8.18
CA LYS A 121 -21.44 0.33 9.42
C LYS A 121 -20.06 -0.20 9.79
N LEU A 122 -19.32 -0.75 8.82
CA LEU A 122 -17.97 -1.24 9.03
C LEU A 122 -16.99 -0.10 9.38
N MET A 123 -17.07 1.03 8.70
CA MET A 123 -16.23 2.21 8.97
C MET A 123 -16.49 2.82 10.36
N ARG A 124 -17.73 2.82 10.84
CA ARG A 124 -18.04 3.28 12.21
C ARG A 124 -17.65 2.28 13.30
N GLY A 125 -17.49 1.01 12.93
CA GLY A 125 -17.16 -0.07 13.84
C GLY A 125 -15.73 -0.56 13.64
N VAL A 126 -15.62 -1.79 13.12
CA VAL A 126 -14.38 -2.58 13.13
C VAL A 126 -13.30 -2.11 12.16
N TRP A 127 -13.67 -1.45 11.06
CA TRP A 127 -12.76 -1.08 9.95
C TRP A 127 -12.68 0.42 9.74
N ARG A 128 -12.50 1.15 10.83
CA ARG A 128 -12.40 2.62 10.85
C ARG A 128 -11.02 3.12 10.45
N ASP A 129 -10.00 2.57 11.07
CA ASP A 129 -8.66 3.16 11.12
C ASP A 129 -7.74 2.62 10.01
N GLY A 130 -7.06 3.55 9.34
CA GLY A 130 -6.14 3.34 8.24
C GLY A 130 -4.69 3.11 8.66
N SER A 131 -3.75 3.31 7.75
CA SER A 131 -2.33 2.92 7.89
C SER A 131 -1.40 4.06 8.28
N TRP A 132 -1.90 5.28 8.53
CA TRP A 132 -1.10 6.37 9.12
C TRP A 132 -0.90 6.19 10.62
N GLN A 133 -0.49 4.98 11.02
CA GLN A 133 -0.22 4.56 12.39
C GLN A 133 0.87 3.49 12.39
N GLN A 134 1.51 3.27 13.54
CA GLN A 134 2.58 2.28 13.65
C GLN A 134 2.06 0.83 13.60
N PHE A 135 0.85 0.58 14.09
CA PHE A 135 0.22 -0.74 14.13
C PHE A 135 -1.22 -0.64 13.64
N GLN A 136 -1.54 -1.30 12.52
CA GLN A 136 -2.89 -1.31 11.95
C GLN A 136 -3.49 -2.71 12.06
N LYS A 137 -4.72 -2.80 12.56
CA LYS A 137 -5.51 -4.04 12.48
C LYS A 137 -6.24 -4.09 11.14
N VAL A 138 -6.15 -5.22 10.45
CA VAL A 138 -6.71 -5.44 9.12
C VAL A 138 -7.32 -6.84 8.99
N PRO A 139 -8.31 -7.03 8.09
CA PRO A 139 -8.77 -8.38 7.75
C PRO A 139 -7.66 -9.17 7.06
N LEU A 140 -7.61 -10.50 7.26
CA LEU A 140 -6.60 -11.35 6.61
C LEU A 140 -6.70 -11.32 5.08
N GLU A 141 -7.92 -11.14 4.57
CA GLU A 141 -8.27 -11.15 3.16
C GLU A 141 -7.60 -10.03 2.34
N VAL A 142 -7.12 -8.97 3.01
CA VAL A 142 -6.41 -7.85 2.35
C VAL A 142 -4.90 -7.85 2.59
N CYS A 143 -4.37 -8.86 3.29
CA CYS A 143 -2.94 -9.02 3.52
C CYS A 143 -2.30 -9.89 2.43
N PHE A 144 -1.53 -9.25 1.56
CA PHE A 144 -0.79 -9.92 0.50
C PHE A 144 0.66 -10.15 0.93
N LEU A 145 1.06 -11.41 1.07
CA LEU A 145 2.44 -11.80 1.36
C LEU A 145 3.37 -11.32 0.24
N LEU A 146 4.42 -10.61 0.62
CA LEU A 146 5.44 -10.11 -0.29
C LEU A 146 6.68 -11.01 -0.25
N ASP A 147 7.23 -11.29 -1.43
CA ASP A 147 8.52 -11.95 -1.57
C ASP A 147 9.64 -10.91 -1.39
N GLU A 148 10.10 -10.77 -0.15
CA GLU A 148 11.14 -9.80 0.23
C GLU A 148 12.46 -10.02 -0.54
N LYS A 149 12.84 -11.28 -0.78
CA LYS A 149 14.06 -11.60 -1.53
C LYS A 149 13.96 -11.12 -2.97
N ARG A 150 12.79 -11.28 -3.59
CA ARG A 150 12.53 -10.79 -4.94
C ARG A 150 12.48 -9.26 -5.00
N LEU A 151 11.86 -8.61 -4.01
CA LEU A 151 11.68 -7.15 -4.00
C LEU A 151 12.98 -6.40 -3.72
N CYS A 152 13.80 -6.90 -2.80
CA CYS A 152 15.02 -6.22 -2.36
C CYS A 152 16.29 -6.80 -2.98
N GLY A 153 16.20 -7.89 -3.76
CA GLY A 153 17.36 -8.62 -4.25
C GLY A 153 18.14 -9.29 -3.11
N ASN A 154 19.24 -9.96 -3.46
CA ASN A 154 20.31 -10.19 -2.48
C ASN A 154 20.98 -8.82 -2.25
N ALA A 155 21.20 -8.43 -1.00
CA ALA A 155 21.85 -7.16 -0.66
C ALA A 155 23.26 -6.98 -1.30
N ASP A 156 23.84 -8.05 -1.82
CA ASP A 156 25.14 -8.09 -2.52
C ASP A 156 25.05 -7.90 -4.05
N ILE A 157 23.83 -7.79 -4.61
CA ILE A 157 23.61 -7.50 -6.03
C ILE A 157 23.05 -6.08 -6.09
N PRO A 158 23.69 -5.14 -6.82
CA PRO A 158 23.14 -3.80 -7.00
C PRO A 158 21.69 -3.90 -7.44
N LEU A 159 20.82 -3.07 -6.85
CA LEU A 159 19.41 -2.90 -7.19
C LEU A 159 19.27 -2.51 -8.67
N SER A 160 19.43 -3.47 -9.57
CA SER A 160 18.64 -3.51 -10.77
C SER A 160 17.22 -3.78 -10.26
N CYS A 161 16.32 -2.82 -10.44
CA CYS A 161 14.90 -3.10 -10.42
C CYS A 161 14.68 -4.43 -11.16
N GLY A 162 13.93 -5.36 -10.59
CA GLY A 162 13.91 -6.80 -10.92
C GLY A 162 13.41 -7.21 -12.32
N LEU A 163 13.79 -6.48 -13.36
CA LEU A 163 13.93 -6.89 -14.74
C LEU A 163 15.42 -6.64 -15.04
N GLY A 164 16.24 -7.68 -15.16
CA GLY A 164 17.70 -7.59 -15.41
C GLY A 164 18.07 -6.96 -16.76
N HIS A 165 17.59 -5.75 -17.01
CA HIS A 165 17.44 -5.12 -18.31
C HIS A 165 17.72 -3.61 -18.24
N GLU A 166 18.53 -3.15 -17.27
CA GLU A 166 18.89 -1.74 -17.17
C GLU A 166 19.58 -1.22 -18.45
N ALA A 167 20.34 -2.09 -19.12
CA ALA A 167 20.93 -1.80 -20.43
C ALA A 167 19.85 -1.74 -21.54
N GLU A 168 18.90 -2.68 -21.55
CA GLU A 168 17.86 -2.76 -22.59
C GLU A 168 16.91 -1.55 -22.55
N TRP A 169 16.61 -1.03 -21.36
CA TRP A 169 15.70 0.11 -21.22
C TRP A 169 16.33 1.44 -21.64
N LYS A 170 17.63 1.65 -21.38
CA LYS A 170 18.34 2.86 -21.84
C LYS A 170 18.37 2.93 -23.36
N ASP A 171 18.73 1.81 -23.99
CA ASP A 171 18.84 1.72 -25.45
C ASP A 171 17.50 1.97 -26.15
N ARG A 172 16.40 1.43 -25.61
CA ARG A 172 15.05 1.59 -26.15
C ARG A 172 14.48 3.01 -25.95
N ILE A 173 14.83 3.68 -24.86
CA ILE A 173 14.47 5.09 -24.62
C ILE A 173 15.24 6.01 -25.58
N GLU A 174 16.54 5.77 -25.77
CA GLU A 174 17.34 6.55 -26.72
C GLU A 174 16.78 6.44 -28.15
N TRP A 175 16.46 5.23 -28.61
CA TRP A 175 15.78 4.97 -29.88
C TRP A 175 14.47 5.76 -30.04
N ARG A 176 13.56 5.65 -29.07
CA ARG A 176 12.26 6.35 -29.12
C ARG A 176 12.35 7.86 -28.93
N SER A 177 13.44 8.35 -28.32
CA SER A 177 13.65 9.79 -28.09
C SER A 177 14.21 10.53 -29.31
N GLY A 178 14.50 9.84 -30.41
CA GLY A 178 15.07 10.44 -31.63
C GLY A 178 16.52 10.92 -31.46
N ARG A 179 17.19 10.56 -30.35
CA ARG A 179 18.63 10.81 -30.19
C ARG A 179 19.40 9.82 -31.05
N GLN A 180 20.29 10.32 -31.89
CA GLN A 180 20.99 9.52 -32.88
C GLN A 180 21.97 8.57 -32.19
N MET A 181 21.60 7.28 -32.13
CA MET A 181 22.45 6.23 -31.58
C MET A 181 23.72 6.05 -32.42
N PRO A 182 24.89 5.78 -31.82
CA PRO A 182 26.10 5.45 -32.57
C PRO A 182 25.89 4.24 -33.50
N PRO A 183 26.42 4.24 -34.74
CA PRO A 183 26.18 3.16 -35.72
C PRO A 183 26.55 1.75 -35.22
N SER A 184 27.60 1.64 -34.40
CA SER A 184 28.06 0.37 -33.81
C SER A 184 27.06 -0.23 -32.82
N ILE A 185 26.33 0.61 -32.09
CA ILE A 185 25.32 0.19 -31.10
C ILE A 185 24.00 -0.12 -31.81
N ARG A 186 23.63 0.68 -32.82
CA ARG A 186 22.42 0.48 -33.64
C ARG A 186 22.37 -0.90 -34.31
N ALA A 187 23.50 -1.36 -34.86
CA ALA A 187 23.57 -2.65 -35.53
C ALA A 187 23.28 -3.82 -34.57
N SER A 188 23.90 -3.82 -33.38
CA SER A 188 23.67 -4.84 -32.35
C SER A 188 22.25 -4.78 -31.76
N TYR A 189 21.67 -3.58 -31.63
CA TYR A 189 20.30 -3.40 -31.16
C TYR A 189 19.27 -3.97 -32.15
N LEU A 190 19.40 -3.67 -33.44
CA LEU A 190 18.46 -4.17 -34.48
C LEU A 190 18.55 -5.68 -34.71
N GLU A 191 19.69 -6.30 -34.39
CA GLU A 191 19.83 -7.76 -34.39
C GLU A 191 19.03 -8.41 -33.26
N LYS A 192 18.95 -7.74 -32.09
CA LYS A 192 18.17 -8.19 -30.93
C LYS A 192 16.68 -7.83 -31.04
N HIS A 193 16.33 -6.78 -31.78
CA HIS A 193 14.97 -6.24 -31.90
C HIS A 193 14.56 -6.05 -33.38
N PRO A 194 14.38 -7.15 -34.15
CA PRO A 194 14.13 -7.08 -35.59
C PRO A 194 12.81 -6.39 -35.97
N THR A 195 11.84 -6.30 -35.06
CA THR A 195 10.56 -5.61 -35.25
C THR A 195 10.69 -4.09 -35.31
N ASP A 196 11.70 -3.52 -34.64
CA ASP A 196 11.92 -2.06 -34.60
C ASP A 196 12.50 -1.55 -35.93
N ARG A 197 13.01 -2.46 -36.79
CA ARG A 197 13.54 -2.16 -38.13
C ARG A 197 12.45 -1.67 -39.10
N GLN A 198 11.17 -1.96 -38.83
CA GLN A 198 10.05 -1.52 -39.68
C GLN A 198 9.58 -0.09 -39.38
N MET A 199 10.12 0.57 -38.35
CA MET A 199 9.76 1.94 -37.97
C MET A 199 10.68 3.01 -38.59
N ASP A 200 11.60 2.62 -39.48
CA ASP A 200 12.56 3.49 -40.19
C ASP A 200 11.99 4.09 -41.51
N VAL A 201 10.67 4.29 -41.62
CA VAL A 201 10.03 4.98 -42.77
C VAL A 201 9.59 6.39 -42.38
#